data_AF-A0A6A2ZK58-F1
#
_entry.id   AF-A0A6A2ZK58-F1
#
_cell.length_a   1.000
_cell.length_b   1.000
_cell.length_c   1.000
_cell.angle_alpha   90.00
_cell.angle_beta   90.00
_cell.angle_gamma   90.00
#
_symmetry.space_group_name_H-M   'P 1'
#
loop_
_entity.id
_entity.type
_entity.pdbx_description
1 polymer ?
#
loop_
_entity_poly.entity_id
_entity_poly.type
_entity_poly.pdbx_seq_one_letter_code
_entity_poly.pdbx_strand_id
1 'polypeptide(L)'
;MFASMDLNASPLPEDDEDAYDRHVEQYSAPEEHVESAVEILRREREERRKKLKKDKPDDQPVHVSQPQILDHFYQNRNPKFYDKSRIPPGWLGCPSVGQEIGCIIPSKTPLGESYNDCVPPGKRYSFKQVIHQQRVLGRKLGLVIDLTNTSRYYQTTDLKKEGIKHVKIQCRGRDAVPDNLSVNTFVYEVSQFLLRQKSKKYILVHCTHGHNRTGYMIVHYLMRSQSISVSQAIKIFSEARPPGIYKPDYIDALYAFYHEKRPEMVVCPPTPEWKRSSDLDLNGEAVPDDDGDGDGDDGESLTALPENHETDGTELIISHCLMGKWPFCERWKMLEKEVIVPRNYERHNIYQSRNPYYRYDLEPFRVRRKDFWLLSTVNKVLKEFIPNLSHEADGLIFQGWDDPYVPRTHEGLLKWKYASMNSVDFLFEIDSDGHEHLFLFERGKKKLMEGNKVEFIGDVSDPPSFSGKIIVWAGSR
;
A
#
# COMPACT_ATOMS: atom_id res chain seq x y z
N MET A 1 35.05 -9.11 1.28
CA MET A 1 34.16 -8.31 0.40
C MET A 1 33.53 -9.25 -0.61
N PHE A 2 32.27 -9.03 -0.94
CA PHE A 2 31.53 -9.77 -1.98
C PHE A 2 31.01 -8.78 -3.02
N ALA A 3 30.94 -9.18 -4.29
CA ALA A 3 30.31 -8.39 -5.34
C ALA A 3 28.83 -8.79 -5.49
N SER A 4 27.96 -7.80 -5.67
CA SER A 4 26.51 -7.95 -5.90
C SER A 4 26.05 -7.00 -7.00
N MET A 5 25.07 -7.45 -7.80
CA MET A 5 24.49 -6.69 -8.92
C MET A 5 22.98 -6.66 -8.78
N ASP A 6 22.30 -5.57 -9.13
CA ASP A 6 20.83 -5.55 -9.17
C ASP A 6 20.32 -6.43 -10.32
N LEU A 7 19.53 -7.46 -10.02
CA LEU A 7 19.09 -8.44 -11.02
C LEU A 7 17.62 -8.76 -10.81
N ASN A 8 16.77 -8.25 -11.69
CA ASN A 8 15.41 -8.74 -11.94
C ASN A 8 15.38 -9.73 -13.13
N ALA A 9 16.35 -10.66 -13.18
CA ALA A 9 16.31 -11.75 -14.15
C ALA A 9 15.63 -12.98 -13.54
N SER A 10 14.63 -13.53 -14.25
CA SER A 10 14.06 -14.85 -13.99
C SER A 10 14.99 -15.93 -14.55
N PRO A 11 15.39 -16.96 -13.77
CA PRO A 11 15.99 -18.15 -14.35
C PRO A 11 14.93 -18.94 -15.12
N LEU A 12 15.27 -19.36 -16.35
CA LEU A 12 14.61 -20.49 -17.01
C LEU A 12 14.79 -21.75 -16.12
N PRO A 13 13.85 -22.71 -16.18
CA PRO A 13 13.89 -23.89 -15.30
C PRO A 13 15.17 -24.69 -15.51
N GLU A 14 15.79 -25.10 -14.40
CA GLU A 14 16.86 -26.10 -14.38
C GLU A 14 16.25 -27.45 -14.77
N ASP A 15 16.70 -28.02 -15.90
CA ASP A 15 16.57 -29.45 -16.20
C ASP A 15 17.98 -30.03 -16.37
N ASP A 16 18.15 -31.23 -15.84
CA ASP A 16 19.40 -31.98 -15.68
C ASP A 16 20.07 -32.45 -16.99
N GLU A 17 21.39 -32.66 -16.90
CA GLU A 17 22.29 -33.53 -17.69
C GLU A 17 22.43 -33.41 -19.24
N ASP A 18 23.66 -33.05 -19.62
CA ASP A 18 24.48 -33.50 -20.77
C ASP A 18 24.24 -33.08 -22.24
N ALA A 19 25.40 -32.97 -22.91
CA ALA A 19 25.72 -32.97 -24.34
C ALA A 19 25.73 -31.64 -25.13
N TYR A 20 26.96 -31.27 -25.53
CA TYR A 20 27.28 -30.34 -26.61
C TYR A 20 26.59 -30.74 -27.92
N ASP A 21 25.93 -29.81 -28.61
CA ASP A 21 26.26 -29.53 -30.01
C ASP A 21 25.76 -28.15 -30.50
N ARG A 22 26.52 -27.56 -31.43
CA ARG A 22 26.21 -26.29 -32.10
C ARG A 22 25.13 -26.51 -33.15
N HIS A 23 24.16 -25.59 -33.24
CA HIS A 23 23.69 -25.11 -34.55
C HIS A 23 23.23 -23.65 -34.45
N VAL A 24 23.85 -22.82 -35.30
CA VAL A 24 23.52 -21.42 -35.55
C VAL A 24 22.44 -21.40 -36.62
N GLU A 25 21.29 -20.78 -36.35
CA GLU A 25 20.41 -20.26 -37.39
C GLU A 25 20.16 -18.77 -37.16
N GLN A 26 20.42 -18.03 -38.22
CA GLN A 26 20.49 -16.58 -38.32
C GLN A 26 19.10 -16.04 -38.63
N TYR A 27 18.52 -15.23 -37.74
CA TYR A 27 17.34 -14.43 -38.01
C TYR A 27 17.68 -12.95 -37.82
N SER A 28 17.59 -12.18 -38.90
CA SER A 28 17.75 -10.73 -38.92
C SER A 28 16.45 -10.06 -38.46
N ALA A 29 16.52 -9.20 -37.44
CA ALA A 29 15.42 -8.34 -36.99
C ALA A 29 15.66 -6.89 -37.45
N PRO A 30 14.60 -6.11 -37.75
CA PRO A 30 14.71 -4.76 -38.31
C PRO A 30 15.14 -3.73 -37.24
N GLU A 31 15.83 -2.67 -37.70
CA GLU A 31 16.40 -1.59 -36.90
C GLU A 31 15.35 -0.91 -36.00
N GLU A 32 15.50 -1.05 -34.68
CA GLU A 32 14.75 -0.29 -33.69
C GLU A 32 15.55 0.95 -33.26
N HIS A 33 14.88 2.09 -33.32
CA HIS A 33 15.36 3.40 -32.89
C HIS A 33 15.60 3.40 -31.38
N VAL A 34 16.87 3.50 -30.97
CA VAL A 34 17.29 3.50 -29.55
C VAL A 34 17.09 4.90 -28.96
N GLU A 35 16.08 5.08 -28.09
CA GLU A 35 15.95 6.26 -27.22
C GLU A 35 16.68 6.02 -25.89
N SER A 36 17.49 6.98 -25.45
CA SER A 36 18.23 6.89 -24.18
C SER A 36 17.29 7.06 -22.97
N ALA A 37 17.61 6.41 -21.84
CA ALA A 37 16.89 6.58 -20.57
C ALA A 37 16.79 8.06 -20.11
N VAL A 38 17.74 8.90 -20.53
CA VAL A 38 17.73 10.35 -20.28
C VAL A 38 16.69 11.08 -21.14
N GLU A 39 16.47 10.61 -22.36
CA GLU A 39 15.44 11.14 -23.28
C GLU A 39 14.04 10.73 -22.84
N ILE A 40 13.87 9.48 -22.37
CA ILE A 40 12.62 9.00 -21.78
C ILE A 40 12.26 9.85 -20.53
N LEU A 41 13.23 10.09 -19.64
CA LEU A 41 13.04 10.94 -18.46
C LEU A 41 12.75 12.41 -18.80
N ARG A 42 13.39 12.97 -19.83
CA ARG A 42 13.09 14.33 -20.31
C ARG A 42 11.70 14.42 -20.93
N ARG A 43 11.30 13.46 -21.77
CA ARG A 43 9.97 13.37 -22.37
C ARG A 43 8.89 13.28 -21.30
N GLU A 44 9.04 12.37 -20.34
CA GLU A 44 8.09 12.24 -19.23
C GLU A 44 8.00 13.52 -18.38
N ARG A 45 9.12 14.22 -18.17
CA ARG A 45 9.15 15.48 -17.41
C ARG A 45 8.45 16.62 -18.15
N GLU A 46 8.61 16.71 -19.47
CA GLU A 46 7.93 17.70 -20.30
C GLU A 46 6.44 17.42 -20.46
N GLU A 47 6.04 16.15 -20.56
CA GLU A 47 4.63 15.74 -20.58
C GLU A 47 3.94 16.05 -19.25
N ARG A 48 4.61 15.82 -18.11
CA ARG A 48 4.11 16.25 -16.78
C ARG A 48 3.95 17.77 -16.72
N ARG A 49 4.89 18.54 -17.30
CA ARG A 49 4.82 20.02 -17.35
C ARG A 49 3.71 20.53 -18.27
N LYS A 50 3.40 19.82 -19.36
CA LYS A 50 2.27 20.14 -20.26
C LYS A 50 0.93 19.78 -19.65
N LYS A 51 0.80 18.65 -18.92
CA LYS A 51 -0.40 18.32 -18.14
C LYS A 51 -0.70 19.37 -17.06
N LEU A 52 0.32 19.80 -16.32
CA LEU A 52 0.20 20.87 -15.32
C LEU A 52 -0.16 22.26 -15.89
N LYS A 53 0.06 22.50 -17.18
CA LYS A 53 -0.40 23.72 -17.87
C LYS A 53 -1.80 23.62 -18.46
N LYS A 54 -2.36 22.41 -18.59
CA LYS A 54 -3.69 22.16 -19.15
C LYS A 54 -4.81 22.22 -18.09
N ASP A 55 -4.46 22.08 -16.82
CA ASP A 55 -5.41 22.01 -15.69
C ASP A 55 -5.52 23.31 -14.86
N LYS A 56 -5.43 24.48 -15.52
CA LYS A 56 -5.85 25.76 -14.91
C LYS A 56 -7.11 26.27 -15.62
N PRO A 57 -8.28 26.34 -14.95
CA PRO A 57 -9.42 27.08 -15.48
C PRO A 57 -9.18 28.58 -15.26
N ASP A 58 -9.22 29.36 -16.34
CA ASP A 58 -9.31 30.81 -16.29
C ASP A 58 -10.75 31.20 -15.91
N ASP A 59 -10.93 31.74 -14.71
CA ASP A 59 -12.14 32.45 -14.30
C ASP A 59 -11.97 33.95 -14.59
N GLN A 60 -12.81 34.51 -15.46
CA GLN A 60 -13.39 35.85 -15.26
C GLN A 60 -14.67 36.06 -16.10
N PRO A 61 -15.61 36.90 -15.60
CA PRO A 61 -17.04 36.75 -15.86
C PRO A 61 -17.53 37.67 -16.99
N VAL A 62 -18.53 37.22 -17.74
CA VAL A 62 -19.37 38.12 -18.55
C VAL A 62 -20.84 37.76 -18.41
N HIS A 63 -21.56 38.72 -17.87
CA HIS A 63 -23.00 38.74 -17.61
C HIS A 63 -23.73 39.21 -18.88
N VAL A 64 -24.65 38.43 -19.45
CA VAL A 64 -25.70 38.96 -20.35
C VAL A 64 -27.01 38.18 -20.18
N SER A 65 -28.04 38.93 -19.81
CA SER A 65 -29.47 38.65 -19.66
C SER A 65 -30.12 38.32 -21.03
N GLN A 66 -31.10 37.42 -21.21
CA GLN A 66 -32.55 37.56 -20.89
C GLN A 66 -33.33 36.36 -21.54
N PRO A 67 -34.65 36.17 -21.27
CA PRO A 67 -35.31 34.86 -21.15
C PRO A 67 -36.28 34.53 -22.29
N GLN A 68 -36.62 33.25 -22.49
CA GLN A 68 -37.86 32.81 -23.16
C GLN A 68 -38.41 31.51 -22.54
N ILE A 69 -39.74 31.38 -22.65
CA ILE A 69 -40.72 30.66 -21.84
C ILE A 69 -41.26 29.43 -22.60
N LEU A 70 -41.74 28.42 -21.84
CA LEU A 70 -42.60 27.26 -22.19
C LEU A 70 -41.92 26.12 -23.00
N ASP A 71 -42.12 24.84 -22.71
CA ASP A 71 -43.38 24.19 -22.31
C ASP A 71 -43.20 22.88 -21.51
N HIS A 72 -44.25 22.53 -20.77
CA HIS A 72 -44.46 21.38 -19.89
C HIS A 72 -44.13 20.01 -20.51
N PHE A 73 -43.49 19.11 -19.73
CA PHE A 73 -44.05 17.78 -19.40
C PHE A 73 -43.47 17.25 -18.08
N TYR A 74 -44.29 17.31 -17.03
CA TYR A 74 -44.04 16.71 -15.73
C TYR A 74 -44.07 15.18 -15.81
N GLN A 75 -42.96 14.52 -15.47
CA GLN A 75 -43.02 13.21 -14.81
C GLN A 75 -42.54 13.40 -13.37
N ASN A 76 -43.52 13.47 -12.46
CA ASN A 76 -43.32 13.47 -11.01
C ASN A 76 -42.42 12.31 -10.59
N ARG A 77 -41.16 12.60 -10.29
CA ARG A 77 -40.38 11.83 -9.32
C ARG A 77 -40.28 12.67 -8.06
N ASN A 78 -41.13 12.38 -7.08
CA ASN A 78 -41.01 12.94 -5.74
C ASN A 78 -39.57 12.71 -5.23
N PRO A 79 -38.84 13.77 -4.81
CA PRO A 79 -37.62 13.59 -4.06
C PRO A 79 -37.98 12.90 -2.75
N LYS A 80 -37.45 11.70 -2.51
CA LYS A 80 -37.60 11.01 -1.22
C LYS A 80 -36.94 11.87 -0.15
N PHE A 81 -37.74 12.54 0.69
CA PHE A 81 -37.26 13.13 1.93
C PHE A 81 -36.72 12.01 2.82
N TYR A 82 -35.41 11.88 2.93
CA TYR A 82 -34.79 10.94 3.86
C TYR A 82 -34.89 11.49 5.28
N ASP A 83 -35.67 10.81 6.12
CA ASP A 83 -35.84 11.15 7.52
C ASP A 83 -34.51 10.97 8.28
N LYS A 84 -33.91 12.09 8.73
CA LYS A 84 -32.65 12.11 9.48
C LYS A 84 -32.72 11.29 10.78
N SER A 85 -33.92 10.98 11.29
CA SER A 85 -34.15 10.27 12.54
C SER A 85 -34.38 8.76 12.40
N ARG A 86 -34.39 8.20 11.18
CA ARG A 86 -34.64 6.75 10.99
C ARG A 86 -33.48 5.89 11.52
N ILE A 87 -33.80 4.98 12.44
CA ILE A 87 -32.86 3.98 12.98
C ILE A 87 -32.48 2.98 11.87
N PRO A 88 -31.21 2.51 11.81
CA PRO A 88 -30.82 1.48 10.85
C PRO A 88 -31.63 0.19 11.01
N PRO A 89 -32.11 -0.44 9.92
CA PRO A 89 -32.84 -1.69 10.00
C PRO A 89 -32.07 -2.79 10.75
N GLY A 90 -32.78 -3.55 11.58
CA GLY A 90 -32.20 -4.60 12.43
C GLY A 90 -31.34 -4.12 13.60
N TRP A 91 -31.12 -2.80 13.77
CA TRP A 91 -30.26 -2.27 14.83
C TRP A 91 -30.80 -2.54 16.25
N LEU A 92 -32.13 -2.50 16.43
CA LEU A 92 -32.78 -2.73 17.73
C LEU A 92 -32.62 -4.17 18.23
N GLY A 93 -32.68 -5.14 17.31
CA GLY A 93 -32.48 -6.56 17.62
C GLY A 93 -31.00 -6.96 17.70
N CYS A 94 -30.10 -6.19 17.07
CA CYS A 94 -28.67 -6.46 17.08
C CYS A 94 -28.06 -6.33 18.49
N PRO A 95 -27.31 -7.33 18.98
CA PRO A 95 -26.59 -7.24 20.26
C PRO A 95 -25.64 -6.04 20.29
N SER A 96 -25.51 -5.34 21.42
CA SER A 96 -24.79 -4.06 21.45
C SER A 96 -23.27 -4.17 21.29
N VAL A 97 -22.64 -5.10 22.00
CA VAL A 97 -21.17 -5.25 22.05
C VAL A 97 -20.78 -6.73 22.11
N GLY A 98 -19.61 -7.09 21.57
CA GLY A 98 -19.00 -8.41 21.76
C GLY A 98 -17.99 -8.44 22.90
N GLN A 99 -17.33 -9.59 23.08
CA GLN A 99 -16.18 -9.72 23.96
C GLN A 99 -14.92 -9.10 23.34
N GLU A 100 -13.95 -8.76 24.18
CA GLU A 100 -12.68 -8.24 23.72
C GLU A 100 -11.84 -9.30 23.02
N ILE A 101 -11.20 -8.90 21.93
CA ILE A 101 -10.17 -9.65 21.23
C ILE A 101 -8.86 -8.91 21.49
N GLY A 102 -8.12 -9.36 22.50
CA GLY A 102 -6.97 -8.62 23.03
C GLY A 102 -7.41 -7.28 23.65
N CYS A 103 -7.15 -6.17 22.94
CA CYS A 103 -7.59 -4.84 23.35
C CYS A 103 -8.68 -4.25 22.44
N ILE A 104 -9.19 -5.03 21.48
CA ILE A 104 -10.22 -4.59 20.51
C ILE A 104 -11.59 -5.08 20.95
N ILE A 105 -12.59 -4.21 20.91
CA ILE A 105 -13.97 -4.50 21.30
C ILE A 105 -14.88 -4.26 20.09
N PRO A 106 -15.41 -5.33 19.46
CA PRO A 106 -16.36 -5.19 18.37
C PRO A 106 -17.73 -4.74 18.91
N SER A 107 -18.33 -3.75 18.25
CA SER A 107 -19.57 -3.13 18.70
C SER A 107 -20.46 -2.73 17.51
N LYS A 108 -21.78 -2.66 17.72
CA LYS A 108 -22.68 -1.96 16.77
C LYS A 108 -22.52 -0.45 16.92
N THR A 109 -22.97 0.34 15.94
CA THR A 109 -22.89 1.80 16.05
C THR A 109 -23.71 2.30 17.25
N PRO A 110 -23.15 3.14 18.14
CA PRO A 110 -23.96 3.85 19.11
C PRO A 110 -24.90 4.84 18.42
N LEU A 111 -26.06 5.10 19.01
CA LEU A 111 -26.99 6.15 18.55
C LEU A 111 -27.05 7.25 19.60
N GLY A 112 -26.83 8.49 19.15
CA GLY A 112 -26.88 9.68 19.98
C GLY A 112 -28.29 10.00 20.45
N GLU A 113 -28.40 10.99 21.35
CA GLU A 113 -29.65 11.37 22.00
C GLU A 113 -30.74 11.85 21.01
N SER A 114 -30.36 12.27 19.80
CA SER A 114 -31.30 12.60 18.72
C SER A 114 -32.20 11.43 18.28
N TYR A 115 -31.84 10.20 18.63
CA TYR A 115 -32.64 8.99 18.34
C TYR A 115 -33.47 8.52 19.55
N ASN A 116 -33.47 9.23 20.67
CA ASN A 116 -34.12 8.79 21.92
C ASN A 116 -35.64 8.61 21.81
N ASP A 117 -36.29 9.33 20.89
CA ASP A 117 -37.74 9.22 20.63
C ASP A 117 -38.07 7.99 19.77
N CYS A 118 -37.12 7.53 18.97
CA CYS A 118 -37.25 6.34 18.14
C CYS A 118 -36.75 5.07 18.84
N VAL A 119 -35.90 5.20 19.87
CA VAL A 119 -35.29 4.07 20.60
C VAL A 119 -35.90 3.93 22.00
N PRO A 120 -36.57 2.78 22.31
CA PRO A 120 -37.14 2.53 23.63
C PRO A 120 -36.10 2.69 24.75
N PRO A 121 -36.45 3.24 25.94
CA PRO A 121 -35.49 3.55 27.01
C PRO A 121 -34.55 2.40 27.39
N GLY A 122 -35.04 1.16 27.46
CA GLY A 122 -34.23 -0.03 27.78
C GLY A 122 -33.34 -0.56 26.64
N LYS A 123 -33.43 0.02 25.45
CA LYS A 123 -32.67 -0.37 24.25
C LYS A 123 -31.71 0.72 23.76
N ARG A 124 -31.67 1.86 24.45
CA ARG A 124 -30.74 2.97 24.14
C ARG A 124 -29.29 2.48 24.23
N TYR A 125 -28.46 2.94 23.30
CA TYR A 125 -27.04 2.61 23.23
C TYR A 125 -26.24 3.81 22.73
N SER A 126 -26.13 4.85 23.55
CA SER A 126 -25.30 6.03 23.27
C SER A 126 -23.87 5.86 23.77
N PHE A 127 -22.94 6.74 23.38
CA PHE A 127 -21.57 6.67 23.87
C PHE A 127 -21.45 6.82 25.38
N LYS A 128 -22.33 7.59 26.03
CA LYS A 128 -22.40 7.65 27.50
C LYS A 128 -22.64 6.26 28.10
N GLN A 129 -23.58 5.50 27.52
CA GLN A 129 -23.88 4.14 27.96
C GLN A 129 -22.75 3.17 27.62
N VAL A 130 -22.17 3.26 26.42
CA VAL A 130 -21.04 2.43 25.99
C VAL A 130 -19.86 2.60 26.95
N ILE A 131 -19.45 3.84 27.22
CA ILE A 131 -18.31 4.16 28.08
C ILE A 131 -18.56 3.67 29.51
N HIS A 132 -19.77 3.90 30.04
CA HIS A 132 -20.13 3.41 31.36
C HIS A 132 -20.09 1.87 31.44
N GLN A 133 -20.72 1.17 30.48
CA GLN A 133 -20.71 -0.29 30.43
C GLN A 133 -19.29 -0.86 30.37
N GLN A 134 -18.41 -0.31 29.53
CA GLN A 134 -17.03 -0.78 29.44
C GLN A 134 -16.24 -0.48 30.72
N ARG A 135 -16.47 0.66 31.38
CA ARG A 135 -15.86 0.97 32.69
C ARG A 135 -16.25 -0.02 33.78
N VAL A 136 -17.52 -0.41 33.82
CA VAL A 136 -18.02 -1.42 34.78
C VAL A 136 -17.30 -2.77 34.58
N LEU A 137 -16.95 -3.11 33.35
CA LEU A 137 -16.15 -4.30 33.01
C LEU A 137 -14.64 -4.11 33.23
N GLY A 138 -14.19 -3.00 33.83
CA GLY A 138 -12.77 -2.68 34.02
C GLY A 138 -12.04 -2.26 32.73
N ARG A 139 -12.77 -1.95 31.65
CA ARG A 139 -12.22 -1.61 30.34
C ARG A 139 -12.28 -0.11 30.10
N LYS A 140 -11.13 0.56 30.13
CA LYS A 140 -11.02 1.99 29.78
C LYS A 140 -10.81 2.16 28.27
N LEU A 141 -11.78 2.75 27.58
CA LEU A 141 -11.65 3.07 26.15
C LEU A 141 -10.61 4.19 25.95
N GLY A 142 -9.85 4.11 24.86
CA GLY A 142 -8.93 5.18 24.45
C GLY A 142 -8.94 5.47 22.94
N LEU A 143 -9.52 4.59 22.14
CA LEU A 143 -9.72 4.79 20.70
C LEU A 143 -11.09 4.24 20.28
N VAL A 144 -11.77 4.95 19.40
CA VAL A 144 -12.95 4.49 18.66
C VAL A 144 -12.62 4.54 17.18
N ILE A 145 -12.80 3.41 16.49
CA ILE A 145 -12.70 3.32 15.03
C ILE A 145 -14.09 3.11 14.45
N ASP A 146 -14.54 4.10 13.70
CA ASP A 146 -15.84 4.16 13.05
C ASP A 146 -15.73 3.79 11.57
N LEU A 147 -16.34 2.67 11.20
CA LEU A 147 -16.34 2.09 9.85
C LEU A 147 -17.62 2.40 9.05
N THR A 148 -18.50 3.25 9.60
CA THR A 148 -19.74 3.65 8.92
C THR A 148 -19.44 4.67 7.83
N ASN A 149 -20.29 4.71 6.79
CA ASN A 149 -20.17 5.68 5.71
C ASN A 149 -21.00 6.96 5.95
N THR A 150 -21.41 7.21 7.20
CA THR A 150 -22.24 8.36 7.57
C THR A 150 -21.78 8.95 8.89
N SER A 151 -22.07 10.23 9.13
CA SER A 151 -21.80 10.91 10.40
C SER A 151 -23.09 11.20 11.20
N ARG A 152 -24.24 10.65 10.76
CA ARG A 152 -25.56 10.99 11.34
C ARG A 152 -25.84 10.35 12.70
N TYR A 153 -25.19 9.24 13.03
CA TYR A 153 -25.57 8.40 14.17
C TYR A 153 -25.27 9.02 15.53
N TYR A 154 -24.18 9.78 15.65
CA TYR A 154 -23.75 10.36 16.93
C TYR A 154 -22.78 11.51 16.72
N GLN A 155 -22.62 12.33 17.75
CA GLN A 155 -21.57 13.35 17.82
C GLN A 155 -20.34 12.82 18.56
N THR A 156 -19.15 13.27 18.20
CA THR A 156 -17.88 12.86 18.83
C THR A 156 -17.51 13.69 20.07
N THR A 157 -18.37 14.63 20.46
CA THR A 157 -18.14 15.54 21.61
C THR A 157 -17.99 14.79 22.92
N ASP A 158 -18.80 13.76 23.16
CA ASP A 158 -18.72 12.93 24.37
C ASP A 158 -17.43 12.11 24.41
N LEU A 159 -16.93 11.64 23.25
CA LEU A 159 -15.65 10.94 23.16
C LEU A 159 -14.48 11.86 23.50
N LYS A 160 -14.49 13.08 22.97
CA LYS A 160 -13.46 14.09 23.22
C LYS A 160 -13.38 14.47 24.71
N LYS A 161 -14.53 14.67 25.37
CA LYS A 161 -14.61 14.96 26.81
C LYS A 161 -13.96 13.87 27.67
N GLU A 162 -14.05 12.63 27.23
CA GLU A 162 -13.51 11.45 27.93
C GLU A 162 -12.06 11.13 27.52
N GLY A 163 -11.43 11.96 26.68
CA GLY A 163 -10.07 11.77 26.20
C GLY A 163 -9.90 10.55 25.29
N ILE A 164 -10.96 10.18 24.55
CA ILE A 164 -10.98 9.03 23.63
C ILE A 164 -10.75 9.55 22.21
N LYS A 165 -9.71 9.05 21.52
CA LYS A 165 -9.45 9.38 20.10
C LYS A 165 -10.57 8.77 19.25
N HIS A 166 -11.09 9.51 18.27
CA HIS A 166 -12.02 9.00 17.27
C HIS A 166 -11.35 9.02 15.90
N VAL A 167 -11.44 7.92 15.17
CA VAL A 167 -10.92 7.76 13.81
C VAL A 167 -12.05 7.20 12.95
N LYS A 168 -12.36 7.88 11.84
CA LYS A 168 -13.34 7.41 10.86
C LYS A 168 -12.64 6.84 9.64
N ILE A 169 -12.92 5.57 9.31
CA ILE A 169 -12.43 4.90 8.10
C ILE A 169 -13.66 4.59 7.26
N GLN A 170 -13.94 5.46 6.28
CA GLN A 170 -15.14 5.35 5.46
C GLN A 170 -15.01 4.20 4.46
N CYS A 171 -15.58 3.04 4.78
CA CYS A 171 -15.63 1.92 3.84
C CYS A 171 -16.70 2.20 2.75
N ARG A 172 -16.25 2.37 1.51
CA ARG A 172 -17.10 2.61 0.32
C ARG A 172 -17.75 1.30 -0.17
N GLY A 173 -18.96 1.40 -0.72
CA GLY A 173 -19.69 0.29 -1.37
C GLY A 173 -20.58 -0.55 -0.43
N ARG A 174 -21.86 -0.74 -0.78
CA ARG A 174 -22.83 -1.49 0.04
C ARG A 174 -22.56 -3.00 0.06
N ASP A 175 -22.03 -3.54 -1.04
CA ASP A 175 -21.81 -4.98 -1.24
C ASP A 175 -20.38 -5.33 -1.64
N ALA A 176 -19.43 -4.51 -1.21
CA ALA A 176 -18.01 -4.79 -1.35
C ALA A 176 -17.36 -4.94 0.03
N VAL A 177 -16.32 -5.76 0.09
CA VAL A 177 -15.39 -5.78 1.21
C VAL A 177 -14.60 -4.47 1.27
N PRO A 178 -14.16 -4.03 2.46
CA PRO A 178 -13.26 -2.89 2.57
C PRO A 178 -12.01 -3.04 1.69
N ASP A 179 -11.62 -1.95 1.03
CA ASP A 179 -10.42 -1.95 0.19
C ASP A 179 -9.11 -2.06 1.00
N ASN A 180 -8.01 -2.39 0.31
CA ASN A 180 -6.70 -2.57 0.93
C ASN A 180 -6.18 -1.33 1.65
N LEU A 181 -6.49 -0.12 1.16
CA LEU A 181 -6.05 1.13 1.79
C LEU A 181 -6.77 1.33 3.14
N SER A 182 -8.08 1.08 3.17
CA SER A 182 -8.91 1.11 4.37
C SER A 182 -8.43 0.08 5.41
N VAL A 183 -8.13 -1.15 4.96
CA VAL A 183 -7.57 -2.21 5.81
C VAL A 183 -6.19 -1.81 6.35
N ASN A 184 -5.30 -1.29 5.51
CA ASN A 184 -3.97 -0.85 5.94
C ASN A 184 -4.04 0.28 6.96
N THR A 185 -4.95 1.25 6.75
CA THR A 185 -5.20 2.35 7.69
C THR A 185 -5.70 1.82 9.02
N PHE A 186 -6.66 0.88 9.01
CA PHE A 186 -7.16 0.23 10.22
C PHE A 186 -6.03 -0.44 11.01
N VAL A 187 -5.26 -1.29 10.35
CA VAL A 187 -4.15 -2.04 10.96
C VAL A 187 -3.08 -1.11 11.52
N TYR A 188 -2.75 -0.03 10.80
CA TYR A 188 -1.83 1.00 11.25
C TYR A 188 -2.33 1.70 12.51
N GLU A 189 -3.58 2.19 12.52
CA GLU A 189 -4.16 2.91 13.65
C GLU A 189 -4.24 2.05 14.91
N VAL A 190 -4.65 0.78 14.77
CA VAL A 190 -4.65 -0.18 15.87
C VAL A 190 -3.23 -0.42 16.38
N SER A 191 -2.28 -0.71 15.49
CA SER A 191 -0.89 -1.01 15.89
C SER A 191 -0.23 0.17 16.57
N GLN A 192 -0.34 1.38 15.98
CA GLN A 192 0.22 2.60 16.57
C GLN A 192 -0.40 2.93 17.93
N PHE A 193 -1.71 2.75 18.07
CA PHE A 193 -2.36 2.98 19.34
C PHE A 193 -1.82 2.01 20.40
N LEU A 194 -1.73 0.71 20.11
CA LEU A 194 -1.21 -0.28 21.05
C LEU A 194 0.27 -0.05 21.39
N LEU A 195 1.11 0.30 20.41
CA LEU A 195 2.53 0.58 20.63
C LEU A 195 2.77 1.81 21.51
N ARG A 196 1.95 2.86 21.40
CA ARG A 196 2.11 4.12 22.13
C ARG A 196 1.44 4.12 23.52
N GLN A 197 0.74 3.04 23.88
CA GLN A 197 0.03 2.99 25.15
C GLN A 197 0.98 2.92 26.34
N LYS A 198 0.83 3.88 27.27
CA LYS A 198 1.50 3.85 28.59
C LYS A 198 0.75 2.99 29.63
N SER A 199 -0.54 2.78 29.42
CA SER A 199 -1.44 2.04 30.30
C SER A 199 -2.47 1.32 29.44
N LYS A 200 -2.87 0.09 29.81
CA LYS A 200 -3.83 -0.72 29.05
C LYS A 200 -5.14 0.05 28.81
N LYS A 201 -5.44 0.34 27.55
CA LYS A 201 -6.69 0.94 27.07
C LYS A 201 -7.23 0.13 25.89
N TYR A 202 -8.54 0.21 25.72
CA TYR A 202 -9.27 -0.57 24.73
C TYR A 202 -9.68 0.28 23.52
N ILE A 203 -9.80 -0.39 22.38
CA ILE A 203 -10.24 0.14 21.10
C ILE A 203 -11.65 -0.36 20.86
N LEU A 204 -12.62 0.53 20.69
CA LEU A 204 -13.96 0.15 20.25
C LEU A 204 -14.02 0.25 18.72
N VAL A 205 -14.37 -0.83 18.03
CA VAL A 205 -14.49 -0.86 16.57
C VAL A 205 -15.94 -1.15 16.21
N HIS A 206 -16.52 -0.30 15.38
CA HIS A 206 -17.90 -0.49 14.94
C HIS A 206 -18.09 -0.17 13.47
N CYS A 207 -18.99 -0.92 12.82
CA CYS A 207 -19.73 -0.45 11.65
C CYS A 207 -21.18 -0.19 12.10
N THR A 208 -22.17 -0.34 11.22
CA THR A 208 -23.59 -0.18 11.58
C THR A 208 -24.04 -1.24 12.59
N HIS A 209 -23.77 -2.53 12.32
CA HIS A 209 -24.16 -3.65 13.21
C HIS A 209 -22.98 -4.33 13.92
N GLY A 210 -21.73 -4.05 13.53
CA GLY A 210 -20.55 -4.60 14.21
C GLY A 210 -20.22 -6.06 13.90
N HIS A 211 -20.50 -6.53 12.67
CA HIS A 211 -20.29 -7.93 12.26
C HIS A 211 -19.40 -8.05 11.02
N ASN A 212 -19.90 -7.77 9.81
CA ASN A 212 -19.15 -8.03 8.57
C ASN A 212 -17.91 -7.13 8.39
N ARG A 213 -18.08 -5.81 8.19
CA ARG A 213 -16.95 -4.86 8.06
C ARG A 213 -16.04 -4.85 9.28
N THR A 214 -16.63 -4.87 10.49
CA THR A 214 -15.87 -4.95 11.75
C THR A 214 -15.04 -6.23 11.83
N GLY A 215 -15.64 -7.38 11.54
CA GLY A 215 -14.95 -8.67 11.54
C GLY A 215 -13.85 -8.74 10.50
N TYR A 216 -14.11 -8.26 9.28
CA TYR A 216 -13.11 -8.21 8.21
C TYR A 216 -11.86 -7.44 8.61
N MET A 217 -12.05 -6.23 9.14
CA MET A 217 -10.95 -5.39 9.63
C MET A 217 -10.18 -6.06 10.77
N ILE A 218 -10.88 -6.65 11.74
CA ILE A 218 -10.26 -7.32 12.88
C ILE A 218 -9.50 -8.58 12.43
N VAL A 219 -10.07 -9.40 11.54
CA VAL A 219 -9.39 -10.58 11.00
C VAL A 219 -8.12 -10.18 10.27
N HIS A 220 -8.14 -9.13 9.44
CA HIS A 220 -6.92 -8.62 8.81
C HIS A 220 -5.86 -8.17 9.81
N TYR A 221 -6.27 -7.51 10.90
CA TYR A 221 -5.35 -7.15 11.98
C TYR A 221 -4.76 -8.39 12.66
N LEU A 222 -5.57 -9.39 13.00
CA LEU A 222 -5.11 -10.62 13.63
C LEU A 222 -4.09 -11.35 12.76
N MET A 223 -4.39 -11.54 11.47
CA MET A 223 -3.50 -12.20 10.50
C MET A 223 -2.14 -11.49 10.33
N ARG A 224 -2.09 -10.16 10.53
CA ARG A 224 -0.86 -9.35 10.38
C ARG A 224 -0.11 -9.14 11.69
N SER A 225 -0.72 -9.45 12.83
CA SER A 225 -0.12 -9.27 14.17
C SER A 225 0.17 -10.59 14.87
N GLN A 226 -0.36 -11.71 14.38
CA GLN A 226 -0.22 -13.03 14.96
C GLN A 226 0.05 -14.07 13.87
N SER A 227 0.80 -15.11 14.21
CA SER A 227 1.06 -16.25 13.32
C SER A 227 -0.09 -17.26 13.41
N ILE A 228 -1.26 -16.91 12.85
CA ILE A 228 -2.47 -17.75 12.83
C ILE A 228 -3.04 -17.85 11.42
N SER A 229 -3.87 -18.86 11.15
CA SER A 229 -4.56 -19.04 9.87
C SER A 229 -5.84 -18.19 9.75
N VAL A 230 -6.33 -18.02 8.52
CA VAL A 230 -7.61 -17.32 8.27
C VAL A 230 -8.75 -17.97 9.03
N SER A 231 -8.80 -19.31 9.07
CA SER A 231 -9.81 -20.05 9.83
C SER A 231 -9.76 -19.77 11.33
N GLN A 232 -8.57 -19.70 11.92
CA GLN A 232 -8.38 -19.39 13.34
C GLN A 232 -8.80 -17.95 13.64
N ALA A 233 -8.41 -16.99 12.80
CA ALA A 233 -8.78 -15.58 12.97
C ALA A 233 -10.30 -15.36 12.87
N ILE A 234 -10.97 -16.00 11.90
CA ILE A 234 -12.44 -15.96 11.77
C ILE A 234 -13.10 -16.55 13.01
N LYS A 235 -12.58 -17.68 13.53
CA LYS A 235 -13.10 -18.34 14.73
C LYS A 235 -12.98 -17.45 15.97
N ILE A 236 -11.84 -16.80 16.17
CA ILE A 236 -11.64 -15.84 17.27
C ILE A 236 -12.70 -14.74 17.22
N PHE A 237 -12.99 -14.21 16.02
CA PHE A 237 -14.01 -13.18 15.85
C PHE A 237 -15.42 -13.71 16.10
N SER A 238 -15.76 -14.90 15.59
CA SER A 238 -17.11 -15.47 15.78
C SER A 238 -17.41 -15.83 17.23
N GLU A 239 -16.41 -16.27 17.99
CA GLU A 239 -16.56 -16.54 19.44
C GLU A 239 -16.73 -15.23 20.23
N ALA A 240 -15.96 -14.19 19.90
CA ALA A 240 -16.06 -12.91 20.57
C ALA A 240 -17.33 -12.12 20.19
N ARG A 241 -17.82 -12.28 18.96
CA ARG A 241 -18.98 -11.56 18.43
C ARG A 241 -19.89 -12.50 17.62
N PRO A 242 -20.66 -13.39 18.28
CA PRO A 242 -21.49 -14.36 17.58
C PRO A 242 -22.55 -13.71 16.67
N PRO A 243 -22.79 -14.24 15.46
CA PRO A 243 -22.17 -15.45 14.88
C PRO A 243 -20.85 -15.18 14.14
N GLY A 244 -20.31 -13.95 14.21
CA GLY A 244 -19.15 -13.50 13.46
C GLY A 244 -19.52 -12.83 12.14
N ILE A 245 -18.68 -13.03 11.13
CA ILE A 245 -18.95 -12.60 9.76
C ILE A 245 -19.97 -13.58 9.18
N TYR A 246 -21.10 -13.05 8.68
CA TYR A 246 -22.20 -13.86 8.13
C TYR A 246 -22.45 -13.60 6.63
N LYS A 247 -21.67 -12.70 6.02
CA LYS A 247 -21.65 -12.45 4.58
C LYS A 247 -20.58 -13.35 3.92
N PRO A 248 -20.94 -14.29 3.01
CA PRO A 248 -19.98 -15.24 2.42
C PRO A 248 -18.86 -14.59 1.62
N ASP A 249 -19.16 -13.54 0.87
CA ASP A 249 -18.23 -12.73 0.07
C ASP A 249 -17.09 -12.15 0.92
N TYR A 250 -17.37 -11.79 2.18
CA TYR A 250 -16.36 -11.33 3.12
C TYR A 250 -15.39 -12.44 3.53
N ILE A 251 -15.92 -13.65 3.77
CA ILE A 251 -15.11 -14.82 4.13
C ILE A 251 -14.25 -15.25 2.93
N ASP A 252 -14.84 -15.32 1.74
CA ASP A 252 -14.13 -15.71 0.53
C ASP A 252 -13.02 -14.71 0.16
N ALA A 253 -13.28 -13.41 0.31
CA ALA A 253 -12.26 -12.40 0.12
C ALA A 253 -11.07 -12.52 1.10
N LEU A 254 -11.31 -12.94 2.35
CA LEU A 254 -10.23 -13.19 3.31
C LEU A 254 -9.34 -14.37 2.88
N TYR A 255 -9.94 -15.51 2.50
CA TYR A 255 -9.16 -16.65 2.01
C TYR A 255 -8.43 -16.35 0.71
N ALA A 256 -9.07 -15.60 -0.20
CA ALA A 256 -8.43 -15.16 -1.44
C ALA A 256 -7.22 -14.25 -1.16
N PHE A 257 -7.38 -13.26 -0.28
CA PHE A 257 -6.32 -12.29 0.05
C PHE A 257 -5.08 -12.95 0.67
N TYR A 258 -5.28 -13.95 1.53
CA TYR A 258 -4.17 -14.64 2.20
C TYR A 258 -3.70 -15.89 1.45
N HIS A 259 -4.20 -16.13 0.24
CA HIS A 259 -3.92 -17.32 -0.59
C HIS A 259 -4.16 -18.65 0.13
N GLU A 260 -4.94 -18.67 1.21
CA GLU A 260 -5.33 -19.88 1.90
C GLU A 260 -6.49 -20.56 1.15
N LYS A 261 -6.53 -21.89 1.15
CA LYS A 261 -7.66 -22.65 0.65
C LYS A 261 -8.73 -22.70 1.73
N ARG A 262 -9.94 -22.23 1.41
CA ARG A 262 -11.09 -22.31 2.32
C ARG A 262 -11.40 -23.78 2.65
N PRO A 263 -11.32 -24.21 3.92
CA PRO A 263 -11.70 -25.56 4.31
C PRO A 263 -13.22 -25.76 4.18
N GLU A 264 -13.66 -26.96 3.77
CA GLU A 264 -15.09 -27.30 3.63
C GLU A 264 -15.87 -27.13 4.94
N MET A 265 -15.22 -27.36 6.08
CA MET A 265 -15.81 -27.19 7.41
C MET A 265 -16.15 -25.72 7.76
N VAL A 266 -15.60 -24.75 7.04
CA VAL A 266 -15.87 -23.33 7.26
C VAL A 266 -17.16 -22.95 6.53
N VAL A 267 -18.27 -23.21 7.20
CA VAL A 267 -19.61 -22.82 6.75
C VAL A 267 -19.91 -21.40 7.22
N CYS A 268 -20.34 -20.53 6.31
CA CYS A 268 -20.79 -19.20 6.68
C CYS A 268 -22.08 -19.31 7.49
N PRO A 269 -22.17 -18.70 8.67
CA PRO A 269 -23.40 -18.76 9.46
C PRO A 269 -24.55 -18.09 8.69
N PRO A 270 -25.80 -18.54 8.89
CA PRO A 270 -26.94 -17.90 8.25
C PRO A 270 -27.10 -16.46 8.75
N THR A 271 -27.67 -15.60 7.91
CA THR A 271 -28.01 -14.22 8.31
C THR A 271 -28.80 -14.24 9.63
N PRO A 272 -28.36 -13.50 10.66
CA PRO A 272 -29.01 -13.52 11.97
C PRO A 272 -30.49 -13.09 11.92
N GLU A 273 -31.32 -13.67 12.78
CA GLU A 273 -32.76 -13.35 12.87
C GLU A 273 -33.03 -11.85 13.03
N TRP A 274 -32.26 -11.17 13.89
CA TRP A 274 -32.41 -9.73 14.11
C TRP A 274 -32.14 -8.86 12.88
N LYS A 275 -31.46 -9.41 11.86
CA LYS A 275 -31.18 -8.72 10.60
C LYS A 275 -32.20 -9.06 9.51
N ARG A 276 -32.84 -10.23 9.57
CA ARG A 276 -33.91 -10.62 8.63
C ARG A 276 -35.07 -9.63 8.84
N SER A 277 -35.27 -8.71 7.89
CA SER A 277 -36.36 -7.77 7.97
C SER A 277 -37.69 -8.54 7.96
N SER A 278 -38.67 -8.10 8.75
CA SER A 278 -40.04 -8.61 8.73
C SER A 278 -40.82 -8.20 7.47
N ASP A 279 -40.23 -7.37 6.62
CA ASP A 279 -40.89 -6.79 5.47
C ASP A 279 -40.64 -7.71 4.27
N LEU A 280 -41.44 -8.77 4.17
CA LEU A 280 -41.76 -9.33 2.86
C LEU A 280 -42.47 -8.20 2.09
N ASP A 281 -42.02 -7.90 0.88
CA ASP A 281 -42.85 -7.06 0.01
C ASP A 281 -44.19 -7.77 -0.24
N LEU A 282 -45.21 -7.04 -0.74
CA LEU A 282 -46.52 -7.61 -1.08
C LEU A 282 -46.46 -8.73 -2.15
N ASN A 283 -45.26 -9.03 -2.66
CA ASN A 283 -44.97 -10.03 -3.69
C ASN A 283 -44.11 -11.20 -3.17
N GLY A 284 -43.71 -11.23 -1.90
CA GLY A 284 -42.92 -12.31 -1.31
C GLY A 284 -41.43 -12.31 -1.65
N GLU A 285 -40.88 -11.22 -2.21
CA GLU A 285 -39.44 -11.07 -2.44
C GLU A 285 -38.74 -10.33 -1.30
N ALA A 286 -37.47 -10.70 -1.08
CA ALA A 286 -36.63 -10.06 -0.08
C ALA A 286 -36.26 -8.64 -0.53
N VAL A 287 -36.66 -7.63 0.26
CA VAL A 287 -36.27 -6.24 0.02
C VAL A 287 -34.73 -6.13 0.07
N PRO A 288 -34.08 -5.40 -0.87
CA PRO A 288 -32.64 -5.15 -0.81
C PRO A 288 -32.24 -4.57 0.56
N ASP A 289 -31.12 -5.04 1.11
CA ASP A 289 -30.56 -4.58 2.39
C ASP A 289 -30.30 -3.05 2.36
N ASP A 290 -31.26 -2.25 2.82
CA ASP A 290 -31.07 -0.82 3.04
C ASP A 290 -30.48 -0.59 4.44
N ASP A 291 -29.15 -0.64 4.56
CA ASP A 291 -28.45 -0.38 5.83
C ASP A 291 -28.54 1.09 6.29
N GLY A 292 -29.26 1.96 5.56
CA GLY A 292 -29.50 3.36 5.94
C GLY A 292 -28.24 4.23 5.91
N ASP A 293 -27.21 3.77 5.22
CA ASP A 293 -25.90 4.39 4.97
C ASP A 293 -25.83 5.09 3.59
N GLY A 294 -26.96 5.19 2.90
CA GLY A 294 -27.07 5.70 1.54
C GLY A 294 -27.46 7.17 1.45
N ASP A 295 -26.55 8.08 1.74
CA ASP A 295 -26.04 9.10 0.80
C ASP A 295 -25.08 10.04 1.54
N GLY A 296 -23.98 10.37 0.89
CA GLY A 296 -23.02 11.36 1.32
C GLY A 296 -23.03 12.49 0.30
N ASP A 297 -23.95 13.43 0.48
CA ASP A 297 -23.83 14.77 -0.07
C ASP A 297 -23.47 15.73 1.08
N ASP A 298 -22.85 16.84 0.72
CA ASP A 298 -22.48 18.02 1.53
C ASP A 298 -20.98 18.15 1.85
N GLY A 299 -20.25 18.73 0.89
CA GLY A 299 -19.23 19.76 1.16
C GLY A 299 -17.78 19.29 1.25
N GLU A 300 -17.02 19.49 0.17
CA GLU A 300 -15.57 19.55 0.20
C GLU A 300 -15.10 20.54 1.28
N SER A 301 -14.55 20.01 2.37
CA SER A 301 -13.67 20.75 3.25
C SER A 301 -12.25 20.29 2.96
N LEU A 302 -11.52 21.12 2.21
CA LEU A 302 -10.09 20.98 1.96
C LEU A 302 -9.34 21.11 3.30
N THR A 303 -9.22 20.00 4.03
CA THR A 303 -8.27 19.91 5.13
C THR A 303 -6.92 19.52 4.55
N ALA A 304 -5.97 20.44 4.66
CA ALA A 304 -4.59 20.30 4.27
C ALA A 304 -4.01 18.92 4.64
N LEU A 305 -3.38 18.29 3.66
CA LEU A 305 -2.51 17.14 3.86
C LEU A 305 -1.50 17.49 4.97
N PRO A 306 -1.34 16.65 6.01
CA PRO A 306 -0.25 16.86 6.94
C PRO A 306 1.06 16.72 6.16
N GLU A 307 1.85 17.79 6.21
CA GLU A 307 3.20 17.86 5.67
C GLU A 307 4.03 16.67 6.13
N ASN A 308 4.77 16.12 5.17
CA ASN A 308 5.87 15.16 5.30
C ASN A 308 6.27 14.87 6.76
N HIS A 309 5.69 13.82 7.33
CA HIS A 309 6.42 13.08 8.33
C HIS A 309 7.67 12.54 7.64
N GLU A 310 8.84 13.02 8.09
CA GLU A 310 10.11 12.38 7.82
C GLU A 310 9.92 10.87 8.02
N THR A 311 9.92 10.14 6.91
CA THR A 311 9.97 8.69 6.94
C THR A 311 11.35 8.35 7.47
N ASP A 312 11.42 8.12 8.78
CA ASP A 312 12.51 7.38 9.38
C ASP A 312 12.69 6.11 8.53
N GLY A 313 13.91 5.88 8.05
CA GLY A 313 14.18 4.90 7.00
C GLY A 313 13.55 3.55 7.31
N THR A 314 13.03 2.85 6.30
CA THR A 314 12.42 1.53 6.46
C THR A 314 13.42 0.58 7.16
N GLU A 315 13.19 0.31 8.44
CA GLU A 315 14.03 -0.60 9.22
C GLU A 315 13.62 -2.05 8.94
N LEU A 316 14.60 -2.89 8.57
CA LEU A 316 14.37 -4.33 8.43
C LEU A 316 14.27 -4.97 9.82
N ILE A 317 13.13 -5.57 10.11
CA ILE A 317 12.89 -6.35 11.33
C ILE A 317 12.62 -7.80 10.93
N ILE A 318 13.40 -8.74 11.48
CA ILE A 318 13.18 -10.18 11.32
C ILE A 318 13.02 -10.76 12.72
N SER A 319 11.94 -11.51 12.95
CA SER A 319 11.66 -12.16 14.24
C SER A 319 11.76 -11.19 15.44
N HIS A 320 11.19 -9.99 15.30
CA HIS A 320 11.24 -8.87 16.26
C HIS A 320 12.65 -8.28 16.56
N CYS A 321 13.68 -8.64 15.78
CA CYS A 321 15.02 -8.09 15.91
C CYS A 321 15.29 -7.01 14.87
N LEU A 322 15.77 -5.84 15.31
CA LEU A 322 16.22 -4.75 14.43
C LEU A 322 17.54 -5.14 13.77
N MET A 323 17.48 -5.36 12.46
CA MET A 323 18.61 -5.94 11.72
C MET A 323 19.69 -4.90 11.36
N GLY A 324 19.36 -3.61 11.33
CA GLY A 324 20.25 -2.57 10.78
C GLY A 324 21.63 -2.47 11.45
N LYS A 325 21.74 -2.81 12.73
CA LYS A 325 22.99 -2.73 13.50
C LYS A 325 23.90 -3.95 13.32
N TRP A 326 23.41 -5.02 12.70
CA TRP A 326 24.15 -6.27 12.59
C TRP A 326 25.02 -6.29 11.32
N PRO A 327 26.19 -6.94 11.38
CA PRO A 327 27.03 -7.20 10.22
C PRO A 327 26.26 -7.85 9.07
N PHE A 328 26.61 -7.54 7.83
CA PHE A 328 25.97 -8.13 6.65
C PHE A 328 25.90 -9.67 6.71
N CYS A 329 26.97 -10.33 7.16
CA CYS A 329 27.02 -11.78 7.29
C CYS A 329 25.94 -12.37 8.21
N GLU A 330 25.65 -11.71 9.34
CA GLU A 330 24.60 -12.14 10.27
C GLU A 330 23.21 -11.82 9.71
N ARG A 331 23.05 -10.65 9.08
CA ARG A 331 21.79 -10.30 8.39
C ARG A 331 21.47 -11.30 7.28
N TRP A 332 22.48 -11.69 6.52
CA TRP A 332 22.40 -12.67 5.44
C TRP A 332 22.01 -14.06 5.96
N LYS A 333 22.67 -14.55 7.01
CA LYS A 333 22.32 -15.83 7.65
C LYS A 333 20.91 -15.82 8.22
N MET A 334 20.48 -14.73 8.85
CA MET A 334 19.12 -14.62 9.39
C MET A 334 18.07 -14.61 8.30
N LEU A 335 18.31 -13.91 7.18
CA LEU A 335 17.41 -13.97 6.02
C LEU A 335 17.28 -15.40 5.49
N GLU A 336 18.40 -16.12 5.37
CA GLU A 336 18.41 -17.52 4.94
C GLU A 336 17.58 -18.40 5.90
N LYS A 337 17.91 -18.34 7.19
CA LYS A 337 17.35 -19.23 8.21
C LYS A 337 15.90 -18.94 8.56
N GLU A 338 15.51 -17.67 8.62
CA GLU A 338 14.20 -17.26 9.14
C GLU A 338 13.18 -16.99 8.01
N VAL A 339 13.64 -16.78 6.78
CA VAL A 339 12.75 -16.45 5.65
C VAL A 339 12.85 -17.46 4.51
N ILE A 340 14.05 -17.66 3.95
CA ILE A 340 14.21 -18.42 2.70
C ILE A 340 14.04 -19.93 2.92
N VAL A 341 14.77 -20.52 3.86
CA VAL A 341 14.73 -21.96 4.15
C VAL A 341 13.34 -22.40 4.62
N PRO A 342 12.70 -21.75 5.63
CA PRO A 342 11.38 -22.17 6.10
C PRO A 342 10.32 -22.12 4.99
N ARG A 343 10.35 -21.05 4.18
CA ARG A 343 9.42 -20.87 3.06
C ARG A 343 9.61 -21.93 1.99
N ASN A 344 10.85 -22.21 1.59
CA ASN A 344 11.12 -23.23 0.58
C ASN A 344 10.74 -24.63 1.07
N TYR A 345 11.02 -24.93 2.35
CA TYR A 345 10.62 -26.18 2.98
C TYR A 345 9.10 -26.35 3.02
N GLU A 346 8.37 -25.33 3.46
CA GLU A 346 6.90 -25.33 3.47
C GLU A 346 6.34 -25.48 2.05
N ARG A 347 6.84 -24.69 1.09
CA ARG A 347 6.44 -24.76 -0.31
C ARG A 347 6.62 -26.17 -0.88
N HIS A 348 7.76 -26.80 -0.64
CA HIS A 348 8.03 -28.17 -1.09
C HIS A 348 7.02 -29.17 -0.50
N ASN A 349 6.77 -29.09 0.82
CA ASN A 349 5.77 -29.93 1.48
C ASN A 349 4.36 -29.70 0.95
N ILE A 350 3.99 -28.45 0.64
CA ILE A 350 2.68 -28.09 0.10
C ILE A 350 2.49 -28.65 -1.31
N TYR A 351 3.50 -28.59 -2.18
CA TYR A 351 3.41 -29.17 -3.52
C TYR A 351 3.25 -30.70 -3.52
N GLN A 352 3.79 -31.38 -2.50
CA GLN A 352 3.61 -32.82 -2.33
C GLN A 352 2.30 -33.19 -1.59
N SER A 353 1.64 -32.21 -0.97
CA SER A 353 0.41 -32.44 -0.22
C SER A 353 -0.78 -32.67 -1.14
N ARG A 354 -1.61 -33.67 -0.82
CA ARG A 354 -2.90 -33.89 -1.51
C ARG A 354 -3.96 -32.83 -1.20
N ASN A 355 -3.81 -32.11 -0.09
CA ASN A 355 -4.71 -31.03 0.30
C ASN A 355 -3.90 -29.83 0.80
N PRO A 356 -3.37 -29.00 -0.10
CA PRO A 356 -2.58 -27.83 0.27
C PRO A 356 -3.47 -26.79 0.96
N TYR A 357 -3.03 -26.29 2.12
CA TYR A 357 -3.74 -25.22 2.83
C TYR A 357 -3.40 -23.83 2.29
N TYR A 358 -2.24 -23.66 1.65
CA TYR A 358 -1.77 -22.41 1.07
C TYR A 358 -1.49 -22.58 -0.43
N ARG A 359 -1.78 -21.55 -1.23
CA ARG A 359 -1.68 -21.56 -2.69
C ARG A 359 -0.53 -20.67 -3.16
N TYR A 360 0.68 -21.24 -3.18
CA TYR A 360 1.90 -20.58 -3.63
C TYR A 360 1.84 -20.12 -5.10
N ASP A 361 1.01 -20.77 -5.92
CA ASP A 361 0.77 -20.45 -7.33
C ASP A 361 -0.01 -19.14 -7.54
N LEU A 362 -0.75 -18.67 -6.53
CA LEU A 362 -1.54 -17.45 -6.59
C LEU A 362 -0.85 -16.21 -6.04
N GLU A 363 0.38 -16.35 -5.54
CA GLU A 363 1.12 -15.20 -5.02
C GLU A 363 1.44 -14.20 -6.15
N PRO A 364 1.23 -12.89 -5.94
CA PRO A 364 1.46 -11.88 -6.96
C PRO A 364 2.95 -11.61 -7.25
N PHE A 365 3.84 -12.15 -6.44
CA PHE A 365 5.28 -12.04 -6.60
C PHE A 365 5.99 -13.29 -6.10
N ARG A 366 7.18 -13.55 -6.63
CA ARG A 366 8.06 -14.61 -6.15
C ARG A 366 9.12 -14.02 -5.21
N VAL A 367 9.33 -14.68 -4.07
CA VAL A 367 10.45 -14.40 -3.18
C VAL A 367 11.62 -15.28 -3.60
N ARG A 368 12.76 -14.66 -3.92
CA ARG A 368 14.04 -15.34 -4.11
C ARG A 368 15.12 -14.60 -3.34
N ARG A 369 16.11 -15.35 -2.87
CA ARG A 369 17.32 -14.75 -2.31
C ARG A 369 18.22 -14.31 -3.46
N LYS A 370 18.85 -13.15 -3.28
CA LYS A 370 19.84 -12.62 -4.22
C LYS A 370 21.23 -13.05 -3.81
N ASP A 371 21.89 -13.89 -4.61
CA ASP A 371 23.22 -14.41 -4.28
C ASP A 371 24.34 -13.37 -4.34
N PHE A 372 25.35 -13.58 -3.50
CA PHE A 372 26.56 -12.78 -3.43
C PHE A 372 27.77 -13.61 -3.83
N TRP A 373 28.64 -13.01 -4.63
CA TRP A 373 29.80 -13.68 -5.20
C TRP A 373 31.07 -13.24 -4.47
N LEU A 374 31.96 -14.18 -4.17
CA LEU A 374 33.26 -13.87 -3.54
C LEU A 374 34.05 -12.92 -4.44
N LEU A 375 34.86 -12.04 -3.84
CA LEU A 375 35.69 -11.10 -4.62
C LEU A 375 36.58 -11.81 -5.65
N SER A 376 37.03 -13.03 -5.36
CA SER A 376 37.84 -13.85 -6.27
C SER A 376 37.12 -14.23 -7.57
N THR A 377 35.78 -14.21 -7.60
CA THR A 377 34.99 -14.62 -8.77
C THR A 377 34.62 -13.44 -9.68
N VAL A 378 35.06 -12.21 -9.37
CA VAL A 378 34.72 -11.00 -10.16
C VAL A 378 35.01 -11.17 -11.65
N ASN A 379 36.16 -11.74 -12.01
CA ASN A 379 36.50 -11.94 -13.43
C ASN A 379 35.49 -12.86 -14.15
N LYS A 380 35.02 -13.93 -13.49
CA LYS A 380 33.99 -14.82 -14.03
C LYS A 380 32.65 -14.10 -14.12
N VAL A 381 32.28 -13.35 -13.08
CA VAL A 381 31.03 -12.58 -13.07
C VAL A 381 31.00 -11.60 -14.25
N LEU A 382 32.08 -10.84 -14.45
CA LEU A 382 32.16 -9.84 -15.52
C LEU A 382 32.16 -10.45 -16.94
N LYS A 383 32.87 -11.57 -17.14
CA LYS A 383 33.12 -12.12 -18.48
C LYS A 383 32.14 -13.22 -18.89
N GLU A 384 31.59 -13.95 -17.94
CA GLU A 384 30.76 -15.13 -18.20
C GLU A 384 29.32 -14.91 -17.74
N PHE A 385 29.10 -14.29 -16.57
CA PHE A 385 27.75 -14.17 -16.03
C PHE A 385 26.99 -12.94 -16.58
N ILE A 386 27.58 -11.75 -16.51
CA ILE A 386 26.93 -10.50 -16.96
C ILE A 386 26.46 -10.57 -18.42
N PRO A 387 27.26 -11.08 -19.38
CA PRO A 387 26.82 -11.14 -20.78
C PRO A 387 25.61 -12.05 -21.01
N ASN A 388 25.30 -12.96 -20.08
CA ASN A 388 24.17 -13.87 -20.15
C ASN A 388 22.92 -13.33 -19.42
N LEU A 389 22.96 -12.09 -18.93
CA LEU A 389 21.79 -11.46 -18.32
C LEU A 389 20.78 -11.02 -19.38
N SER A 390 19.49 -11.15 -19.07
CA SER A 390 18.38 -10.69 -19.92
C SER A 390 18.19 -9.17 -19.92
N HIS A 391 19.05 -8.43 -19.20
CA HIS A 391 18.98 -6.99 -19.04
C HIS A 391 20.39 -6.42 -18.91
N GLU A 392 20.56 -5.15 -19.25
CA GLU A 392 21.84 -4.46 -19.13
C GLU A 392 22.27 -4.33 -17.66
N ALA A 393 23.58 -4.38 -17.41
CA ALA A 393 24.11 -4.33 -16.07
C ALA A 393 25.11 -3.18 -15.89
N ASP A 394 24.80 -2.29 -14.95
CA ASP A 394 25.52 -1.04 -14.71
C ASP A 394 26.87 -1.19 -13.98
N GLY A 395 27.25 -2.43 -13.63
CA GLY A 395 28.49 -2.75 -12.93
C GLY A 395 28.28 -3.49 -11.61
N LEU A 396 29.27 -3.42 -10.72
CA LEU A 396 29.36 -4.19 -9.49
C LEU A 396 29.26 -3.31 -8.25
N ILE A 397 28.53 -3.77 -7.23
CA ILE A 397 28.53 -3.19 -5.89
C ILE A 397 29.28 -4.14 -4.96
N PHE A 398 30.25 -3.63 -4.20
CA PHE A 398 31.00 -4.44 -3.24
C PHE A 398 30.46 -4.23 -1.83
N GLN A 399 29.87 -5.28 -1.28
CA GLN A 399 29.35 -5.31 0.09
C GLN A 399 30.43 -5.89 1.01
N GLY A 400 30.81 -5.14 2.05
CA GLY A 400 31.65 -5.65 3.11
C GLY A 400 30.90 -6.71 3.92
N TRP A 401 31.62 -7.78 4.29
CA TRP A 401 31.04 -8.95 4.95
C TRP A 401 30.63 -8.64 6.40
N ASP A 402 31.47 -7.87 7.09
CA ASP A 402 31.28 -7.50 8.48
C ASP A 402 30.68 -6.10 8.66
N ASP A 403 30.34 -5.43 7.53
CA ASP A 403 29.84 -4.06 7.55
C ASP A 403 28.37 -4.03 8.03
N PRO A 404 28.02 -3.09 8.94
CA PRO A 404 26.64 -2.86 9.32
C PRO A 404 25.84 -2.24 8.16
N TYR A 405 24.52 -2.20 8.29
CA TYR A 405 23.71 -1.45 7.36
C TYR A 405 23.82 0.06 7.64
N VAL A 406 24.18 0.85 6.64
CA VAL A 406 24.17 2.31 6.71
C VAL A 406 22.97 2.82 5.91
N PRO A 407 21.97 3.46 6.55
CA PRO A 407 20.85 4.05 5.84
C PRO A 407 21.32 5.28 5.05
N ARG A 408 20.61 5.59 3.95
CA ARG A 408 20.93 6.70 3.04
C ARG A 408 22.27 6.49 2.33
N THR A 409 23.04 7.56 2.10
CA THR A 409 24.30 7.52 1.37
C THR A 409 25.40 6.86 2.20
N HIS A 410 25.99 5.79 1.67
CA HIS A 410 27.13 5.10 2.28
C HIS A 410 28.43 5.49 1.56
N GLU A 411 29.22 6.39 2.14
CA GLU A 411 30.47 6.89 1.52
C GLU A 411 31.56 5.82 1.36
N GLY A 412 31.58 4.81 2.23
CA GLY A 412 32.50 3.68 2.12
C GLY A 412 32.07 2.56 1.14
N LEU A 413 30.93 2.71 0.46
CA LEU A 413 30.41 1.64 -0.40
C LEU A 413 31.13 1.70 -1.74
N LEU A 414 31.89 0.66 -2.05
CA LEU A 414 32.61 0.59 -3.31
C LEU A 414 31.67 0.13 -4.42
N LYS A 415 31.65 0.89 -5.51
CA LYS A 415 30.95 0.55 -6.75
C LYS A 415 31.93 0.63 -7.91
N TRP A 416 31.86 -0.33 -8.82
CA TRP A 416 32.60 -0.35 -10.06
C TRP A 416 31.62 -0.31 -11.23
N LYS A 417 31.93 0.46 -12.26
CA LYS A 417 31.15 0.54 -13.51
C LYS A 417 32.07 0.35 -14.70
N TYR A 418 31.50 -0.09 -15.83
CA TYR A 418 32.21 -0.09 -17.10
C TYR A 418 32.65 1.33 -17.47
N ALA A 419 33.83 1.45 -18.11
CA ALA A 419 34.38 2.74 -18.48
C ALA A 419 33.42 3.57 -19.36
N SER A 420 32.70 2.92 -20.28
CA SER A 420 31.69 3.53 -21.14
C SER A 420 30.44 4.01 -20.41
N MET A 421 30.19 3.51 -19.19
CA MET A 421 29.06 3.91 -18.34
C MET A 421 29.44 4.97 -17.31
N ASN A 422 30.72 5.37 -17.27
CA ASN A 422 31.14 6.51 -16.48
C ASN A 422 30.84 7.78 -17.27
N SER A 423 30.06 8.67 -16.66
CA SER A 423 29.87 10.01 -17.17
C SER A 423 30.66 11.00 -16.33
N VAL A 424 31.27 11.98 -16.99
CA VAL A 424 31.88 13.13 -16.33
C VAL A 424 31.13 14.38 -16.76
N ASP A 425 30.67 15.14 -15.77
CA ASP A 425 29.98 16.40 -15.98
C ASP A 425 31.02 17.53 -16.07
N PHE A 426 31.02 18.23 -17.20
CA PHE A 426 31.86 19.39 -17.42
C PHE A 426 31.01 20.64 -17.61
N LEU A 427 31.52 21.79 -17.17
CA LEU A 427 30.96 23.09 -17.52
C LEU A 427 31.70 23.62 -18.74
N PHE A 428 30.95 23.94 -19.80
CA PHE A 428 31.50 24.52 -21.03
C PHE A 428 31.21 26.01 -21.08
N GLU A 429 32.22 26.81 -21.37
CA GLU A 429 32.08 28.26 -21.55
C GLU A 429 32.91 28.73 -22.74
N ILE A 430 32.41 29.75 -23.41
CA ILE A 430 33.14 30.46 -24.46
C ILE A 430 33.42 31.87 -23.93
N ASP A 431 34.68 32.30 -24.00
CA ASP A 431 35.06 33.64 -23.61
C ASP A 431 34.70 34.70 -24.68
N SER A 432 34.94 35.98 -24.36
CA SER A 432 34.67 37.10 -25.27
C SER A 432 35.47 37.05 -26.57
N ASP A 433 36.58 36.32 -26.58
CA ASP A 433 37.48 36.17 -27.72
C ASP A 433 37.13 34.92 -28.56
N GLY A 434 36.10 34.18 -28.16
CA GLY A 434 35.62 32.98 -28.86
C GLY A 434 36.38 31.71 -28.51
N HIS A 435 37.23 31.71 -27.48
CA HIS A 435 37.93 30.51 -27.04
C HIS A 435 37.03 29.63 -26.17
N GLU A 436 37.06 28.34 -26.47
CA GLU A 436 36.31 27.31 -25.78
C GLU A 436 37.06 26.82 -24.53
N HIS A 437 36.37 26.83 -23.40
CA HIS A 437 36.91 26.40 -22.10
C HIS A 437 36.05 25.29 -21.51
N LEU A 438 36.72 24.24 -21.06
CA LEU A 438 36.12 23.10 -20.37
C LEU A 438 36.52 23.13 -18.90
N PHE A 439 35.55 23.09 -18.01
CA PHE A 439 35.80 23.11 -16.58
C PHE A 439 35.24 21.87 -15.88
N LEU A 440 36.04 21.28 -15.01
CA LEU A 440 35.64 20.22 -14.11
C LEU A 440 35.39 20.80 -12.71
N PHE A 441 34.28 20.41 -12.08
CA PHE A 441 34.03 20.73 -10.68
C PHE A 441 34.70 19.68 -9.79
N GLU A 442 35.83 20.04 -9.21
CA GLU A 442 36.61 19.17 -8.32
C GLU A 442 36.69 19.80 -6.93
N ARG A 443 36.18 19.10 -5.91
CA ARG A 443 36.22 19.54 -4.48
C ARG A 443 35.67 20.96 -4.25
N GLY A 444 34.57 21.30 -4.93
CA GLY A 444 33.90 22.60 -4.83
C GLY A 444 34.61 23.75 -5.55
N LYS A 445 35.66 23.47 -6.34
CA LYS A 445 36.36 24.47 -7.15
C LYS A 445 36.21 24.15 -8.64
N LYS A 446 36.02 25.21 -9.44
CA LYS A 446 36.03 25.16 -10.90
C LYS A 446 37.49 25.06 -11.36
N LYS A 447 37.85 23.96 -12.03
CA LYS A 447 39.20 23.69 -12.53
C LYS A 447 39.18 23.68 -14.05
N LEU A 448 39.99 24.52 -14.69
CA LEU A 448 40.13 24.57 -16.14
C LEU A 448 40.89 23.33 -16.63
N MET A 449 40.37 22.69 -17.67
CA MET A 449 40.99 21.56 -18.36
C MET A 449 41.86 22.08 -19.50
N GLU A 450 43.05 22.59 -19.18
CA GLU A 450 43.99 23.14 -20.17
C GLU A 450 44.38 22.11 -21.25
N GLY A 451 44.45 22.56 -22.51
CA GLY A 451 44.92 21.74 -23.64
C GLY A 451 43.88 20.79 -24.25
N ASN A 452 42.62 20.85 -23.82
CA ASN A 452 41.54 20.02 -24.37
C ASN A 452 40.67 20.85 -25.32
N LYS A 453 40.29 20.27 -26.46
CA LYS A 453 39.35 20.88 -27.42
C LYS A 453 38.05 20.09 -27.43
N VAL A 454 36.92 20.79 -27.49
CA VAL A 454 35.61 20.14 -27.63
C VAL A 454 35.33 19.91 -29.10
N GLU A 455 35.01 18.68 -29.46
CA GLU A 455 34.49 18.35 -30.79
C GLU A 455 33.09 17.80 -30.63
N PHE A 456 32.10 18.51 -31.19
CA PHE A 456 30.71 18.05 -31.22
C PHE A 456 30.55 17.14 -32.43
N ILE A 457 30.33 15.85 -32.19
CA ILE A 457 30.09 14.85 -33.25
C ILE A 457 28.62 14.94 -33.69
N GLY A 458 28.36 15.27 -34.96
CA GLY A 458 27.02 15.42 -35.57
C GLY A 458 26.72 16.84 -36.09
N ASP A 459 25.56 17.06 -36.71
CA ASP A 459 25.07 18.37 -37.19
C ASP A 459 24.66 19.29 -36.01
N VAL A 460 25.60 19.60 -35.13
CA VAL A 460 25.42 20.54 -34.02
C VAL A 460 25.89 21.91 -34.50
N SER A 461 24.97 22.71 -35.05
CA SER A 461 25.30 23.90 -35.84
C SER A 461 25.66 25.18 -35.05
N ASP A 462 25.77 25.16 -33.71
CA ASP A 462 26.05 26.39 -32.94
C ASP A 462 26.70 26.14 -31.54
N PRO A 463 28.04 26.04 -31.44
CA PRO A 463 28.78 25.89 -30.18
C PRO A 463 28.48 26.96 -29.11
N PRO A 464 28.33 28.27 -29.44
CA PRO A 464 27.90 29.32 -28.50
C PRO A 464 26.64 29.00 -27.70
N SER A 465 25.70 28.25 -28.29
CA SER A 465 24.44 27.88 -27.61
C SER A 465 24.64 26.95 -26.39
N PHE A 466 25.83 26.35 -26.23
CA PHE A 466 26.19 25.49 -25.12
C PHE A 466 26.99 26.21 -24.02
N SER A 467 27.42 27.46 -24.25
CA SER A 467 28.15 28.25 -23.26
C SER A 467 27.32 28.43 -21.97
N GLY A 468 27.92 28.18 -20.82
CA GLY A 468 27.28 28.21 -19.50
C GLY A 468 26.45 26.98 -19.15
N LYS A 469 26.44 25.93 -19.99
CA LYS A 469 25.73 24.67 -19.72
C LYS A 469 26.67 23.57 -19.25
N ILE A 470 26.10 22.62 -18.50
CA ILE A 470 26.78 21.37 -18.14
C ILE A 470 26.69 20.42 -19.33
N ILE A 471 27.84 20.01 -19.84
CA ILE A 471 28.00 18.98 -20.87
C ILE A 471 28.40 17.68 -20.17
N VAL A 472 27.65 16.62 -20.44
CA VAL A 472 27.93 15.28 -19.91
C VAL A 472 28.72 14.53 -20.95
N TRP A 473 29.96 14.16 -20.62
CA TRP A 473 30.72 13.24 -21.44
C TRP A 473 30.42 11.81 -21.00
N ALA A 474 29.71 11.05 -21.84
CA ALA A 474 29.59 9.60 -21.69
C ALA A 474 30.71 8.97 -22.51
N GLY A 475 31.63 8.25 -21.86
CA GLY A 475 32.83 7.75 -22.53
C GLY A 475 32.50 6.91 -23.78
N SER A 476 32.93 7.36 -24.95
CA SER A 476 33.02 6.54 -26.16
C SER A 476 34.44 5.99 -26.30
N ARG A 477 34.57 4.80 -26.91
CA ARG A 477 35.87 4.17 -27.19
C ARG A 477 36.75 5.02 -28.08
#